data_AF-A0A6A8ARS0-F1
#
_entry.id   AF-A0A6A8ARS0-F1
#
_cell.length_a   1.000
_cell.length_b   1.000
_cell.length_c   1.000
_cell.angle_alpha   90.00
_cell.angle_beta   90.00
_cell.angle_gamma   90.00
#
_symmetry.space_group_name_H-M   'P 1'
#
loop_
_entity.id
_entity.type
_entity.pdbx_description
1 polymer ?
#
loop_
_entity_poly.entity_id
_entity_poly.type
_entity_poly.pdbx_seq_one_letter_code
_entity_poly.pdbx_strand_id
1 'polypeptide(L)'
;MNSTSSVMVGLSAIAIGLGVPAVALYFVVNYGFNSLLAAVVAFMGVVMGGAIVIVGITVGGMGNSFDSSNRLDRERLRNLRAQQSATLEELEEIASVLVEIRDVLKSVEE
;
A
#
# COMPACT_ATOMS: atom_id res chain seq x y z
N MET A 1 -2.16 -6.33 4.00
CA MET A 1 -2.26 -6.28 2.53
C MET A 1 -1.38 -5.14 2.06
N ASN A 2 -0.34 -5.41 1.26
CA ASN A 2 0.65 -4.40 0.87
C ASN A 2 -0.02 -3.40 -0.08
N SER A 3 0.28 -2.09 -0.02
CA SER A 3 -0.38 -1.06 -0.86
C SER A 3 -0.40 -1.38 -2.36
N THR A 4 0.59 -2.12 -2.84
CA THR A 4 0.65 -2.60 -4.24
C THR A 4 -0.49 -3.57 -4.58
N SER A 5 -0.90 -4.42 -3.64
CA SER A 5 -2.00 -5.37 -3.82
C SER A 5 -3.35 -4.66 -3.94
N SER A 6 -3.61 -3.65 -3.10
CA SER A 6 -4.85 -2.86 -3.19
C SER A 6 -4.92 -2.06 -4.48
N VAL A 7 -3.80 -1.48 -4.94
CA VAL A 7 -3.77 -0.76 -6.24
C VAL A 7 -4.00 -1.71 -7.41
N MET A 8 -3.45 -2.93 -7.40
CA MET A 8 -3.71 -3.93 -8.44
C MET A 8 -5.18 -4.36 -8.48
N VAL A 9 -5.82 -4.52 -7.33
CA VAL A 9 -7.26 -4.86 -7.24
C VAL A 9 -8.13 -3.70 -7.75
N GLY A 10 -7.75 -2.45 -7.46
CA GLY A 10 -8.44 -1.27 -8.00
C GLY A 10 -8.31 -1.18 -9.53
N LEU A 11 -7.10 -1.40 -10.06
CA LEU A 11 -6.84 -1.40 -11.50
C LEU A 11 -7.59 -2.51 -12.23
N SER A 12 -7.68 -3.72 -11.66
CA SER A 12 -8.45 -4.81 -12.26
C SER A 12 -9.95 -4.55 -12.25
N ALA A 13 -10.49 -3.96 -11.18
CA ALA A 13 -11.90 -3.56 -11.12
C ALA A 13 -12.25 -2.49 -12.18
N ILE A 14 -11.38 -1.50 -12.37
CA ILE A 14 -11.53 -0.47 -13.42
C ILE A 14 -11.45 -1.09 -14.81
N ALA A 15 -10.50 -2.00 -15.04
CA ALA A 15 -10.35 -2.70 -16.30
C ALA A 15 -11.59 -3.54 -16.65
N ILE A 16 -12.23 -4.17 -15.67
CA ILE A 16 -13.47 -4.94 -15.91
C ILE A 16 -14.65 -3.99 -16.15
N GLY A 17 -14.82 -2.96 -15.32
CA GLY A 17 -15.96 -2.04 -15.39
C GLY A 17 -15.98 -1.15 -16.64
N LEU A 18 -14.82 -0.76 -17.16
CA LEU A 18 -14.71 0.08 -18.37
C LEU A 18 -14.20 -0.67 -19.60
N GLY A 19 -13.41 -1.73 -19.42
CA GLY A 19 -12.90 -2.52 -20.55
C GLY A 19 -13.98 -3.33 -21.24
N VAL A 20 -14.91 -3.94 -20.49
CA VAL A 20 -16.01 -4.73 -21.09
C VAL A 20 -16.94 -3.86 -21.95
N PRO A 21 -17.40 -2.67 -21.49
CA PRO A 21 -18.15 -1.74 -22.34
C PRO A 21 -17.37 -1.22 -23.56
N ALA A 22 -16.08 -0.91 -23.39
CA ALA A 22 -15.24 -0.39 -24.48
C ALA A 22 -15.05 -1.43 -25.59
N VAL A 23 -14.81 -2.69 -25.23
CA VAL A 23 -14.68 -3.79 -26.19
C VAL A 23 -16.03 -4.08 -26.87
N ALA A 24 -17.13 -4.04 -26.13
CA ALA A 24 -18.46 -4.23 -26.70
C ALA A 24 -18.78 -3.16 -27.76
N LEU A 25 -18.46 -1.89 -27.51
CA LEU A 25 -18.60 -0.81 -28.50
C LEU A 25 -17.68 -0.99 -29.71
N TYR A 26 -16.44 -1.43 -29.49
CA TYR A 26 -15.51 -1.71 -30.59
C TYR A 26 -16.02 -2.80 -31.53
N PHE A 27 -16.65 -3.85 -30.99
CA PHE A 27 -17.24 -4.93 -31.79
C PHE A 27 -18.47 -4.49 -32.59
N VAL A 28 -19.29 -3.60 -32.04
CA VAL A 28 -20.43 -3.01 -32.77
C VAL A 28 -19.94 -2.20 -33.98
N VAL A 29 -18.94 -1.35 -33.77
CA VAL A 29 -18.45 -0.43 -34.81
C VAL A 29 -17.70 -1.16 -35.92
N ASN A 30 -16.85 -2.14 -35.58
CA ASN A 30 -15.98 -2.79 -36.58
C ASN A 30 -16.56 -4.06 -37.21
N TYR A 31 -17.44 -4.79 -36.52
CA TYR A 31 -17.97 -6.07 -37.00
C TYR A 31 -19.47 -6.03 -37.32
N GLY A 32 -20.12 -4.87 -37.22
CA GLY A 32 -21.56 -4.74 -37.47
C GLY A 32 -22.42 -5.55 -36.49
N PHE A 33 -21.88 -5.79 -35.28
CA PHE A 33 -22.54 -6.59 -34.26
C PHE A 33 -23.85 -5.93 -33.81
N ASN A 34 -24.86 -6.73 -33.49
CA ASN A 34 -26.19 -6.22 -33.15
C ASN A 34 -26.13 -5.27 -31.93
N SER A 35 -26.42 -3.99 -32.19
CA SER A 35 -26.30 -2.90 -31.23
C SER A 35 -27.09 -3.16 -29.93
N LEU A 36 -28.23 -3.86 -30.05
CA LEU A 36 -29.09 -4.16 -28.91
C LEU A 36 -28.44 -5.17 -27.94
N LEU A 37 -27.73 -6.17 -28.48
CA LEU A 37 -26.98 -7.15 -27.69
C LEU A 37 -25.76 -6.51 -27.01
N ALA A 38 -25.05 -5.64 -27.72
CA ALA A 38 -23.91 -4.94 -27.16
C ALA A 38 -24.31 -3.95 -26.05
N ALA A 39 -25.45 -3.27 -26.19
CA ALA A 39 -25.99 -2.40 -25.16
C ALA A 39 -26.29 -3.16 -23.86
N VAL A 40 -26.88 -4.35 -23.96
CA VAL A 40 -27.15 -5.22 -22.80
C VAL A 40 -25.85 -5.66 -22.13
N VAL A 41 -24.85 -6.09 -22.90
CA VAL A 41 -23.55 -6.51 -22.36
C VAL A 41 -22.80 -5.35 -21.70
N ALA A 42 -22.81 -4.17 -22.32
CA ALA A 42 -22.21 -2.97 -21.76
C ALA A 42 -22.89 -2.57 -20.44
N PHE A 43 -24.23 -2.59 -20.40
CA PHE A 43 -24.99 -2.30 -19.19
C PHE A 43 -24.67 -3.27 -18.06
N MET A 44 -24.63 -4.58 -18.35
CA MET A 44 -24.24 -5.60 -17.38
C MET A 44 -22.81 -5.43 -16.89
N GLY A 45 -21.88 -5.04 -17.77
CA GLY A 45 -20.49 -4.75 -17.41
C GLY A 45 -20.37 -3.58 -16.41
N VAL A 46 -21.12 -2.49 -16.64
CA VAL A 46 -21.13 -1.34 -15.73
C VAL A 46 -21.74 -1.69 -14.38
N VAL A 47 -22.88 -2.40 -14.37
CA VAL A 47 -23.55 -2.80 -13.13
C VAL A 47 -22.66 -3.72 -12.29
N MET A 48 -22.05 -4.73 -12.93
CA MET A 48 -21.22 -5.70 -12.22
C MET A 48 -19.88 -5.10 -11.78
N GLY A 49 -19.27 -4.24 -12.60
CA GLY A 49 -18.08 -3.48 -12.23
C GLY A 49 -18.35 -2.56 -11.03
N GLY A 50 -19.48 -1.85 -11.05
CA GLY A 50 -19.92 -1.02 -9.92
C GLY A 50 -20.14 -1.81 -8.63
N ALA A 51 -20.79 -2.98 -8.72
CA ALA A 51 -21.01 -3.85 -7.57
C ALA A 51 -19.69 -4.33 -6.94
N ILE A 52 -18.70 -4.71 -7.75
CA ILE A 52 -17.37 -5.14 -7.27
C ILE A 52 -16.66 -3.99 -6.53
N VAL A 53 -16.75 -2.77 -7.04
CA VAL A 53 -16.14 -1.59 -6.39
C VAL A 53 -16.80 -1.31 -5.04
N ILE A 54 -18.14 -1.31 -4.99
CA ILE A 54 -18.89 -1.08 -3.74
C ILE A 54 -18.53 -2.15 -2.70
N VAL A 55 -18.58 -3.43 -3.08
CA VAL A 55 -18.24 -4.54 -2.19
C VAL A 55 -16.76 -4.47 -1.76
N GLY A 56 -15.86 -4.09 -2.66
CA GLY A 56 -14.43 -3.89 -2.36
C GLY A 56 -14.20 -2.78 -1.33
N ILE A 57 -14.99 -1.71 -1.37
CA ILE A 57 -14.93 -0.63 -0.38
C ILE A 57 -15.51 -1.09 0.96
N THR A 58 -16.66 -1.76 0.97
CA THR A 58 -17.37 -2.14 2.21
C THR A 58 -16.75 -3.32 2.94
N VAL A 59 -16.27 -4.33 2.21
CA VAL A 59 -15.71 -5.58 2.79
C VAL A 59 -14.18 -5.52 2.87
N GLY A 60 -13.53 -4.91 1.87
CA GLY A 60 -12.06 -4.89 1.77
C GLY A 60 -11.39 -3.79 2.59
N GLY A 61 -12.15 -2.90 3.25
CA GLY A 61 -11.58 -1.77 3.98
C GLY A 61 -10.71 -0.88 3.08
N MET A 62 -11.00 -0.83 1.78
CA MET A 62 -10.21 -0.09 0.80
C MET A 62 -10.28 1.43 1.05
N GLY A 63 -11.37 1.91 1.68
CA GLY A 63 -11.51 3.28 2.18
C GLY A 63 -10.77 3.55 3.50
N ASN A 64 -10.68 2.57 4.40
CA ASN A 64 -10.00 2.74 5.70
C ASN A 64 -8.49 2.52 5.63
N SER A 65 -8.01 1.66 4.72
CA SER A 65 -6.60 1.30 4.61
C SER A 65 -5.70 2.46 4.18
N PHE A 66 -6.24 3.46 3.49
CA PHE A 66 -5.49 4.67 3.11
C PHE A 66 -5.22 5.61 4.29
N ASP A 67 -6.11 5.69 5.28
CA ASP A 67 -5.99 6.62 6.40
C ASP A 67 -5.44 5.96 7.68
N SER A 68 -5.79 4.70 7.94
CA SER A 68 -5.35 3.97 9.14
C SER A 68 -3.88 3.51 9.07
N SER A 69 -3.37 3.18 7.88
CA SER A 69 -1.96 2.78 7.69
C SER A 69 -1.01 3.93 8.06
N ASN A 70 -1.34 5.15 7.66
CA ASN A 70 -0.51 6.33 7.90
C ASN A 70 -0.38 6.68 9.39
N ARG A 71 -1.42 6.41 10.20
CA ARG A 71 -1.39 6.62 11.66
C ARG A 71 -0.54 5.57 12.37
N LEU A 72 -0.75 4.29 12.05
CA LEU A 72 0.00 3.17 12.63
C LEU A 72 1.49 3.23 12.25
N ASP A 73 1.79 3.61 11.01
CA ASP A 73 3.18 3.79 10.54
C ASP A 73 3.85 5.01 11.22
N ARG A 74 3.11 6.10 11.46
CA ARG A 74 3.62 7.25 12.23
C ARG A 74 3.93 6.90 13.69
N GLU A 75 3.08 6.10 14.34
CA GLU A 75 3.33 5.63 15.70
C GLU A 75 4.53 4.68 15.75
N ARG A 76 4.64 3.76 14.80
CA ARG A 76 5.83 2.89 14.68
C ARG A 76 7.11 3.70 14.44
N LEU A 77 7.07 4.71 13.57
CA LEU A 77 8.22 5.59 13.32
C LEU A 77 8.61 6.42 14.54
N ARG A 78 7.65 6.89 15.35
CA ARG A 78 7.93 7.57 16.61
C ARG A 78 8.59 6.63 17.62
N ASN A 79 8.07 5.42 17.77
CA ASN A 79 8.64 4.43 18.69
C ASN A 79 10.04 4.00 18.25
N LEU A 80 10.26 3.77 16.96
CA LEU A 80 11.59 3.45 16.42
C LEU A 80 12.60 4.59 16.63
N ARG A 81 12.18 5.85 16.45
CA ARG A 81 13.04 7.00 16.75
C ARG A 81 13.38 7.11 18.23
N ALA A 82 12.41 6.91 19.11
CA ALA A 82 12.65 6.93 20.55
C ALA A 82 13.60 5.80 21.00
N GLN A 83 13.46 4.62 20.39
CA GLN A 83 14.34 3.50 20.63
C GLN A 83 15.76 3.77 20.11
N GLN A 84 15.90 4.37 18.91
CA GLN A 84 17.20 4.77 18.37
C GLN A 84 17.91 5.81 19.23
N SER A 85 17.18 6.79 19.79
CA SER A 85 17.79 7.76 20.70
C SER A 85 18.28 7.11 22.00
N ALA A 86 17.51 6.17 22.58
CA ALA A 86 17.94 5.46 23.78
C ALA A 86 19.17 4.58 23.51
N THR A 87 19.21 3.88 22.37
CA THR A 87 20.39 3.07 22.00
C THR A 87 21.62 3.91 21.71
N LEU A 88 21.47 5.15 21.23
CA LEU A 88 22.61 6.05 21.02
C LEU A 88 23.22 6.51 22.35
N GLU A 89 22.38 6.78 23.34
CA GLU A 89 22.81 7.13 24.70
C GLU A 89 23.58 5.97 25.35
N GLU A 90 23.07 4.73 25.22
CA GLU A 90 23.77 3.53 25.70
C GLU A 90 25.12 3.31 24.98
N LEU A 91 25.20 3.59 23.68
CA LEU A 91 26.45 3.47 22.92
C LEU A 91 27.49 4.52 23.32
N GLU A 92 27.07 5.73 23.68
CA GLU A 92 27.95 6.78 24.19
C GLU A 92 28.53 6.40 25.56
N GLU A 93 27.72 5.81 26.43
CA GLU A 93 28.17 5.28 27.73
C GLU A 93 29.21 4.16 27.54
N ILE A 94 28.96 3.21 26.64
CA ILE A 94 29.93 2.15 26.31
C ILE A 94 31.23 2.75 25.75
N ALA A 95 31.14 3.76 24.88
CA ALA A 95 32.31 4.43 24.33
C ALA A 95 33.14 5.13 25.41
N SER A 96 32.50 5.78 26.38
CA SER A 96 33.14 6.38 27.54
C SER A 96 33.92 5.35 28.36
N VAL A 97 33.29 4.22 28.68
CA VAL A 97 33.93 3.14 29.45
C VAL A 97 35.14 2.56 28.71
N LEU A 98 35.05 2.38 27.38
CA LEU A 98 36.17 1.91 26.58
C LEU A 98 37.35 2.89 26.55
N VAL A 99 37.07 4.20 26.56
CA VAL A 99 38.10 5.24 26.67
C VAL A 99 38.79 5.17 28.04
N GLU A 100 38.03 5.00 29.11
CA GLU A 100 38.57 4.89 30.47
C GLU A 100 39.46 3.64 30.62
N ILE A 101 39.02 2.49 30.10
CA ILE A 101 39.82 1.25 30.07
C ILE A 101 41.11 1.46 29.26
N ARG A 102 41.02 2.11 28.09
CA ARG A 102 42.19 2.40 27.25
C ARG A 102 43.19 3.29 27.97
N ASP A 103 42.71 4.31 28.66
CA ASP A 103 43.57 5.27 29.36
C ASP A 103 44.23 4.63 30.60
N VAL A 104 43.53 3.74 31.30
CA VAL A 104 44.11 2.88 32.34
C VAL A 104 45.19 1.96 31.76
N LEU A 105 44.93 1.29 30.64
CA LEU A 105 45.93 0.42 30.01
C LEU A 105 47.18 1.19 29.57
N LYS A 106 47.02 2.41 29.02
CA LYS A 106 48.15 3.28 28.69
C LYS A 106 48.96 3.72 29.90
N SER A 107 48.29 3.98 31.03
CA SER A 107 48.96 4.39 32.27
C SER A 107 49.81 3.29 32.91
N VAL A 108 49.62 2.03 32.53
CA VAL A 108 50.38 0.86 33.01
C VAL A 108 51.56 0.54 32.09
N GLU A 109 51.57 1.07 30.86
CA GLU A 109 52.64 0.85 29.87
C GLU A 109 53.80 1.85 30.01
N GLU A 110 53.63 2.93 30.79
CA GLU A 110 54.70 3.83 31.29
C GLU A 110 55.34 3.30 32.58
#